data_AF-V7HW82-F1
#
_entry.id   AF-V7HW82-F1
#
_cell.length_a   1.000
_cell.length_b   1.000
_cell.length_c   1.000
_cell.angle_alpha   90.00
_cell.angle_beta   90.00
_cell.angle_gamma   90.00
#
_symmetry.space_group_name_H-M   'P 1'
#
loop_
_entity.id
_entity.type
_entity.pdbx_description
1 polymer ?
#
loop_
_entity_poly.entity_id
_entity_poly.type
_entity_poly.pdbx_seq_one_letter_code
_entity_poly.pdbx_strand_id
1 'polypeptide(L)'
;MYFVMLLHILLNGGILEAQAFTQLNTQLVACLYFLGVVAVNLFALLSGYLGINSCFKRRRIIELWLQVLFYSWLCLWGMIISQRDLGLMEIVKALFPTVFQQHWYFNAYLGVCFLAPLLKLGLKQLSQKLAF
;
A
#
# COMPACT_ATOMS: atom_id res chain seq x y z
N MET A 1 -2.48 -9.21 -0.80
CA MET A 1 -1.26 -8.43 -0.45
C MET A 1 -0.17 -8.51 -1.52
N TYR A 2 0.17 -9.66 -2.12
CA TYR A 2 1.25 -9.73 -3.12
C TYR A 2 1.09 -8.76 -4.30
N PHE A 3 -0.12 -8.56 -4.81
CA PHE A 3 -0.37 -7.58 -5.88
C PHE A 3 -0.13 -6.12 -5.48
N VAL A 4 -0.17 -5.79 -4.18
CA VAL A 4 0.23 -4.46 -3.69
C VAL A 4 1.73 -4.26 -3.88
N MET A 5 2.54 -5.27 -3.55
CA MET A 5 3.99 -5.23 -3.74
C MET A 5 4.34 -5.23 -5.23
N LEU A 6 3.65 -6.04 -6.03
CA LEU A 6 3.82 -6.06 -7.49
C LEU A 6 3.55 -4.68 -8.10
N LEU A 7 2.43 -4.03 -7.76
CA LEU A 7 2.15 -2.66 -8.25
C LEU A 7 3.20 -1.66 -7.77
N HIS A 8 3.68 -1.80 -6.54
CA HIS A 8 4.73 -0.93 -6.01
C HIS A 8 6.02 -1.03 -6.83
N ILE A 9 6.43 -2.25 -7.18
CA ILE A 9 7.62 -2.49 -8.01
C ILE A 9 7.39 -2.03 -9.45
N LEU A 10 6.21 -2.26 -10.02
CA LEU A 10 5.90 -1.82 -11.39
C LEU A 10 5.92 -0.29 -11.50
N LEU A 11 5.29 0.41 -10.55
CA LEU A 11 5.15 1.86 -10.57
C LEU A 11 6.44 2.57 -10.11
N ASN A 12 7.00 2.16 -8.98
CA ASN A 12 8.11 2.87 -8.34
C ASN A 12 9.48 2.22 -8.60
N GLY A 13 9.52 0.98 -9.09
CA GLY A 13 10.76 0.27 -9.40
C GLY A 13 11.33 0.58 -10.79
N GLY A 14 10.73 1.53 -11.52
CA GLY A 14 11.21 1.97 -12.84
C GLY A 14 10.98 0.96 -13.97
N ILE A 15 10.28 -0.15 -13.70
CA ILE A 15 9.99 -1.18 -14.71
C ILE A 15 9.12 -0.60 -15.84
N LEU A 16 8.20 0.32 -15.56
CA LEU A 16 7.40 0.93 -16.61
C LEU A 16 8.18 1.97 -17.44
N GLU A 17 9.27 2.50 -16.91
CA GLU A 17 10.09 3.55 -17.55
C GLU A 17 11.32 2.99 -18.28
N ALA A 18 11.68 1.74 -18.03
CA ALA A 18 12.82 1.11 -18.68
C ALA A 18 12.56 0.94 -20.19
N GLN A 19 13.38 1.60 -21.02
CA GLN A 19 13.21 1.68 -22.47
C GLN A 19 13.52 0.39 -23.26
N ALA A 20 13.69 -0.76 -22.57
CA ALA A 20 14.28 -1.97 -23.14
C ALA A 20 13.31 -3.17 -23.24
N PHE A 21 12.00 -2.95 -23.33
CA PHE A 21 11.06 -4.06 -23.49
C PHE A 21 10.78 -4.39 -24.95
N THR A 22 10.76 -5.70 -25.24
CA THR A 22 10.12 -6.21 -26.46
C THR A 22 8.60 -5.96 -26.38
N GLN A 23 7.92 -5.96 -27.54
CA GLN A 23 6.47 -5.76 -27.61
C GLN A 23 5.70 -6.76 -26.73
N LEU A 24 6.13 -8.03 -26.70
CA LEU A 24 5.53 -9.07 -25.86
C LEU A 24 5.72 -8.80 -24.36
N ASN A 25 6.91 -8.38 -23.94
CA ASN A 25 7.17 -8.06 -22.54
C ASN A 25 6.33 -6.87 -22.07
N THR A 26 6.15 -5.86 -22.94
CA THR A 26 5.32 -4.69 -22.64
C THR A 26 3.86 -5.08 -22.41
N GLN A 27 3.31 -5.98 -23.23
CA GLN A 27 1.93 -6.48 -23.08
C GLN A 27 1.74 -7.28 -21.79
N LEU A 28 2.70 -8.12 -21.43
CA LEU A 28 2.66 -8.88 -20.18
C LEU A 28 2.72 -7.96 -18.95
N VAL A 29 3.60 -6.96 -18.96
CA VAL A 29 3.68 -5.96 -17.87
C VAL A 29 2.37 -5.19 -17.75
N ALA A 30 1.77 -4.77 -18.87
CA ALA A 30 0.47 -4.09 -18.87
C ALA A 30 -0.64 -4.99 -18.30
N CYS A 31 -0.69 -6.27 -18.69
CA CYS A 31 -1.65 -7.23 -18.16
C CYS A 31 -1.51 -7.41 -16.64
N LEU A 32 -0.29 -7.59 -16.15
CA LEU A 32 0.01 -7.70 -14.72
C LEU A 32 -0.37 -6.43 -13.95
N TYR A 33 -0.16 -5.25 -14.55
CA TYR A 33 -0.59 -3.99 -13.97
C TYR A 33 -2.11 -3.93 -13.80
N PHE A 34 -2.89 -4.19 -14.85
CA PHE A 34 -4.36 -4.15 -14.78
C PHE A 34 -4.91 -5.19 -13.79
N LEU A 35 -4.40 -6.41 -13.82
CA LEU A 35 -4.78 -7.45 -12.85
C LEU A 35 -4.43 -7.03 -11.42
N GLY A 36 -3.26 -6.42 -11.23
CA GLY A 36 -2.84 -5.89 -9.94
C GLY A 36 -3.79 -4.83 -9.40
N VAL A 37 -4.20 -3.86 -10.23
CA VAL A 37 -5.14 -2.80 -9.82
C VAL A 37 -6.47 -3.41 -9.37
N VAL A 38 -7.04 -4.32 -10.17
CA VAL A 38 -8.30 -5.00 -9.84
C VAL A 38 -8.17 -5.82 -8.55
N ALA A 39 -7.10 -6.61 -8.43
CA ALA A 39 -6.86 -7.45 -7.26
C ALA A 39 -6.69 -6.62 -5.97
N VAL A 40 -6.02 -5.46 -6.03
CA VAL A 40 -5.83 -4.61 -4.85
C VAL A 40 -7.13 -3.94 -4.41
N ASN A 41 -7.97 -3.51 -5.35
CA ASN A 41 -9.30 -2.97 -5.04
C ASN A 41 -10.20 -4.02 -4.40
N LEU A 42 -10.27 -5.22 -4.97
CA LEU A 42 -11.01 -6.35 -4.40
C LEU A 42 -10.51 -6.70 -2.99
N PHE A 43 -9.18 -6.75 -2.81
CA PHE A 43 -8.57 -7.03 -1.52
C PHE A 43 -8.94 -5.97 -0.48
N ALA A 44 -8.94 -4.68 -0.83
CA ALA A 44 -9.33 -3.60 0.07
C ALA A 44 -10.82 -3.70 0.47
N LEU A 45 -11.71 -3.94 -0.49
CA LEU A 45 -13.15 -4.10 -0.25
C LEU A 45 -13.45 -5.30 0.65
N LEU A 46 -12.88 -6.45 0.35
CA LEU A 46 -13.05 -7.67 1.15
C LEU A 46 -12.49 -7.49 2.57
N SER A 47 -11.31 -6.88 2.69
CA SER A 47 -10.71 -6.59 4.00
C SER A 47 -11.56 -5.64 4.83
N GLY A 48 -12.16 -4.62 4.21
CA GLY A 48 -13.10 -3.70 4.85
C GLY A 48 -14.39 -4.39 5.29
N TYR A 49 -14.98 -5.21 4.41
CA TYR A 49 -16.23 -5.95 4.69
C TYR A 49 -16.05 -6.94 5.84
N LEU A 50 -15.01 -7.78 5.78
CA LEU A 50 -14.69 -8.74 6.84
C LEU A 50 -14.23 -8.05 8.12
N GLY A 51 -13.63 -6.86 8.01
CA GLY A 51 -13.13 -6.07 9.12
C GLY A 51 -14.18 -5.29 9.90
N ILE A 52 -15.42 -5.18 9.41
CA ILE A 52 -16.44 -4.27 9.96
C ILE A 52 -16.81 -4.52 11.43
N ASN A 53 -16.79 -5.80 11.83
CA ASN A 53 -17.09 -6.25 13.19
C ASN A 53 -15.83 -6.48 14.02
N SER A 54 -14.65 -6.46 13.40
CA SER A 54 -13.39 -6.53 14.11
C SER A 54 -13.11 -5.18 14.76
N CYS A 55 -12.97 -5.16 16.09
CA CYS A 55 -12.48 -3.96 16.76
C CYS A 55 -11.07 -3.69 16.22
N PHE A 56 -10.89 -2.65 15.40
CA PHE A 56 -9.59 -2.17 14.97
C PHE A 56 -8.75 -1.86 16.22
N LYS A 57 -7.94 -2.83 16.63
CA LYS A 57 -7.05 -2.67 17.78
C LYS A 57 -5.99 -1.65 17.36
N ARG A 58 -5.99 -0.47 17.98
CA ARG A 58 -4.97 0.57 17.77
C ARG A 58 -3.55 0.00 17.84
N ARG A 59 -3.33 -0.99 18.71
CA ARG A 59 -2.09 -1.76 18.82
C ARG A 59 -1.62 -2.36 17.48
N ARG A 60 -2.52 -2.94 16.69
CA ARG A 60 -2.18 -3.54 15.38
C ARG A 60 -1.70 -2.49 14.38
N ILE A 61 -2.27 -1.28 14.43
CA ILE A 61 -1.85 -0.17 13.56
C ILE A 61 -0.43 0.27 13.93
N ILE A 62 -0.12 0.36 15.22
CA ILE A 62 1.22 0.69 15.71
C ILE A 62 2.23 -0.39 15.33
N GLU A 63 1.87 -1.68 15.49
CA GLU A 63 2.70 -2.81 15.08
C GLU A 63 3.02 -2.75 13.57
N LEU A 64 2.02 -2.49 12.72
CA LEU A 64 2.20 -2.32 11.28
C LEU A 64 3.08 -1.10 10.97
N TRP A 65 2.90 0.01 11.68
CA TRP A 65 3.71 1.21 11.49
C TRP A 65 5.19 0.97 11.83
N LEU A 66 5.47 0.27 12.94
CA LEU A 66 6.83 -0.13 13.31
C LEU A 66 7.45 -1.09 12.29
N GLN A 67 6.67 -2.02 11.73
CA GLN A 67 7.14 -2.87 10.64
C GLN A 67 7.54 -2.04 9.42
N VAL A 68 6.72 -1.06 9.02
CA VAL A 68 7.03 -0.18 7.89
C VAL A 68 8.33 0.60 8.13
N LEU A 69 8.54 1.12 9.33
CA LEU A 69 9.79 1.79 9.70
C LEU A 69 10.98 0.83 9.63
N PHE A 70 10.85 -0.35 10.26
CA PHE A 70 11.92 -1.35 10.30
C PHE A 70 12.38 -1.76 8.89
N TYR A 71 11.45 -2.09 8.00
CA TYR A 71 11.79 -2.48 6.64
C TYR A 71 12.33 -1.30 5.80
N SER A 72 11.83 -0.07 6.02
CA SER A 72 12.35 1.10 5.31
C SER A 72 13.80 1.39 5.69
N TRP A 73 14.15 1.25 6.98
CA TRP A 73 15.53 1.38 7.42
C TRP A 73 16.41 0.24 6.90
N LEU A 74 15.92 -1.01 6.92
CA LEU A 74 16.66 -2.14 6.36
C LEU A 74 17.01 -1.91 4.88
N CYS A 75 16.06 -1.41 4.08
CA CYS A 75 16.31 -1.04 2.69
C CYS A 75 17.35 0.08 2.56
N LEU A 76 17.29 1.12 3.40
CA LEU A 76 18.28 2.20 3.43
C LEU A 76 19.69 1.66 3.71
N TRP A 77 19.84 0.79 4.72
CA TRP A 77 21.11 0.13 5.03
C TRP A 77 21.65 -0.66 3.83
N GLY A 78 20.78 -1.42 3.16
CA GLY A 78 21.16 -2.14 1.93
C GLY A 78 21.65 -1.22 0.81
N MET A 79 21.02 -0.04 0.63
CA MET A 79 21.45 0.94 -0.36
C MET A 79 22.80 1.57 -0.03
N ILE A 80 23.06 1.88 1.25
CA ILE A 80 24.34 2.40 1.74
C ILE A 80 25.47 1.40 1.48
N ILE A 81 25.25 0.12 1.82
CA ILE A 81 26.22 -0.96 1.58
C ILE A 81 26.50 -1.13 0.08
N SER A 82 25.48 -0.94 -0.77
CA SER A 82 25.60 -1.06 -2.22
C SER A 82 26.30 0.14 -2.90
N GLN A 83 26.82 1.11 -2.12
CA GLN A 83 27.48 2.33 -2.59
C GLN A 83 26.69 3.10 -3.65
N ARG A 84 25.35 3.06 -3.59
CA ARG A 84 24.54 3.94 -4.43
C ARG A 84 24.63 5.37 -3.92
N ASP A 85 24.73 6.33 -4.82
CA ASP A 85 24.63 7.75 -4.48
C ASP A 85 23.23 8.03 -3.91
N LEU A 86 23.18 8.21 -2.60
CA LEU A 86 21.96 8.54 -1.87
C LEU A 86 21.94 10.05 -1.63
N GLY A 87 20.99 10.73 -2.27
CA GLY A 87 20.71 12.12 -1.96
C GLY A 87 20.16 12.27 -0.53
N LEU A 88 20.42 13.41 0.11
CA LEU A 88 19.88 13.74 1.44
C LEU A 88 18.36 13.57 1.52
N MET A 89 17.65 13.87 0.42
CA MET A 89 16.20 13.69 0.33
C MET A 89 15.77 12.21 0.45
N GLU A 90 16.51 11.27 -0.15
CA GLU A 90 16.19 9.84 -0.08
C GLU A 90 16.39 9.27 1.32
N ILE A 91 17.40 9.77 2.03
CA ILE A 91 17.64 9.44 3.45
C ILE A 91 16.46 9.91 4.30
N VAL A 92 16.01 11.17 4.12
CA VAL A 92 14.89 11.73 4.87
C VAL A 92 13.58 10.98 4.57
N LYS A 93 13.33 10.63 3.31
CA LYS A 93 12.18 9.80 2.89
C LYS A 93 12.20 8.42 3.55
N ALA A 94 13.35 7.79 3.64
CA ALA A 94 13.51 6.47 4.29
C ALA A 94 13.35 6.53 5.81
N LEU A 95 13.69 7.65 6.45
CA LEU A 95 13.48 7.88 7.88
C LEU A 95 12.00 8.10 8.22
N PHE A 96 11.26 8.80 7.35
CA PHE A 96 9.85 9.12 7.55
C PHE A 96 8.94 8.57 6.43
N PRO A 97 8.92 7.24 6.19
CA PRO A 97 8.28 6.63 5.02
C PRO A 97 6.76 6.88 4.96
N THR A 98 6.10 7.00 6.12
CA THR A 98 4.66 7.31 6.22
C THR A 98 4.36 8.74 5.77
N VAL A 99 5.18 9.70 6.20
CA VAL A 99 5.00 11.14 5.89
C VAL A 99 5.26 11.39 4.40
N PHE A 100 6.32 10.79 3.87
CA PHE A 100 6.72 10.94 2.47
C PHE A 100 5.99 10.01 1.49
N GLN A 101 4.86 9.43 1.90
CA GLN A 101 4.01 8.60 1.04
C GLN A 101 4.73 7.45 0.33
N GLN A 102 5.82 6.93 0.93
CA GLN A 102 6.63 5.88 0.33
C GLN A 102 5.85 4.57 0.19
N HIS A 103 4.88 4.30 1.07
CA HIS A 103 4.05 3.10 1.03
C HIS A 103 2.58 3.48 0.84
N TRP A 104 2.20 3.72 -0.42
CA TRP A 104 0.86 4.23 -0.79
C TRP A 104 -0.30 3.45 -0.15
N TYR A 105 -0.21 2.11 -0.16
CA TYR A 105 -1.28 1.25 0.36
C TYR A 105 -1.40 1.33 1.88
N PHE A 106 -0.26 1.40 2.58
CA PHE A 106 -0.26 1.54 4.04
C PHE A 106 -0.90 2.87 4.46
N ASN A 107 -0.59 3.96 3.76
CA ASN A 107 -1.18 5.25 4.06
C ASN A 107 -2.68 5.32 3.75
N ALA A 108 -3.11 4.73 2.63
CA ALA A 108 -4.53 4.58 2.33
C ALA A 108 -5.25 3.76 3.42
N TYR A 109 -4.62 2.67 3.88
CA TYR A 109 -5.14 1.84 4.96
C TYR A 109 -5.29 2.62 6.28
N LEU A 110 -4.30 3.45 6.65
CA LEU A 110 -4.43 4.35 7.80
C LEU A 110 -5.62 5.30 7.65
N GLY A 111 -5.79 5.91 6.47
CA GLY A 111 -6.94 6.77 6.17
C GLY A 111 -8.28 6.06 6.36
N VAL A 112 -8.42 4.83 5.85
CA VAL A 112 -9.61 4.01 6.06
C VAL A 112 -9.83 3.69 7.53
N CYS A 113 -8.77 3.42 8.30
CA CYS A 113 -8.89 3.19 9.75
C CYS A 113 -9.45 4.42 10.49
N PHE A 114 -9.04 5.63 10.10
CA PHE A 114 -9.59 6.87 10.66
C PHE A 114 -11.06 7.09 10.25
N LEU A 115 -11.43 6.71 9.02
CA LEU A 115 -12.79 6.80 8.51
C LEU A 115 -13.71 5.65 8.96
N ALA A 116 -13.14 4.56 9.48
CA ALA A 116 -13.87 3.36 9.92
C ALA A 116 -15.07 3.64 10.84
N PRO A 117 -14.99 4.49 11.89
CA PRO A 117 -16.16 4.81 12.72
C PRO A 117 -17.29 5.48 11.92
N LEU A 118 -16.97 6.38 10.99
CA LEU A 118 -17.95 7.03 10.13
C LEU A 118 -18.60 6.03 9.18
N LEU A 119 -17.79 5.18 8.54
CA LEU A 119 -18.25 4.12 7.63
C LEU A 119 -19.18 3.14 8.36
N LYS A 120 -18.86 2.77 9.60
CA LYS A 120 -19.69 1.88 10.41
C LYS A 120 -21.06 2.48 10.73
N LEU A 121 -21.12 3.78 11.04
CA LEU A 121 -22.38 4.48 11.28
C LEU A 121 -23.24 4.54 10.00
N GLY A 122 -22.64 4.89 8.87
CA GLY A 122 -23.32 4.92 7.57
C GLY A 122 -23.89 3.56 7.17
N LEU A 123 -23.11 2.50 7.36
CA LEU A 123 -23.56 1.13 7.05
C LEU A 123 -24.71 0.66 7.95
N LYS A 124 -24.71 1.02 9.24
CA LYS A 124 -25.82 0.73 10.15
C LYS A 124 -27.13 1.41 9.72
N GLN A 125 -27.05 2.66 9.25
CA GLN A 125 -28.22 3.38 8.77
C GLN A 125 -28.77 2.80 7.46
N LEU A 126 -27.88 2.41 6.54
CA LEU A 126 -28.27 1.76 5.28
C LEU A 126 -28.90 0.39 5.53
N SER A 127 -28.33 -0.43 6.41
CA SER A 127 -28.89 -1.74 6.74
C SER A 127 -30.27 -1.65 7.38
N GLN A 128 -30.52 -0.60 8.18
CA GLN A 128 -31.83 -0.36 8.78
C GLN A 128 -32.89 0.08 7.75
N LYS A 129 -32.49 0.84 6.70
CA LYS A 129 -33.38 1.23 5.62
C LYS A 129 -33.73 0.10 4.64
N LEU A 130 -32.82 -0.85 4.45
CA LEU A 130 -33.00 -2.02 3.57
C LEU A 130 -33.85 -3.14 4.20
N ALA A 131 -34.11 -3.08 5.52
CA ALA A 131 -34.89 -4.07 6.26
C ALA A 131 -36.41 -3.75 6.32
N PHE A 132 -36.86 -2.77 5.55
CA PHE A 132 -38.27 -2.39 5.32
C PHE A 132 -38.62 -2.66 3.86
#